data_AF-A0A7C1TUZ0-F1
#
_entry.id   AF-A0A7C1TUZ0-F1
#
_cell.length_a   1.000
_cell.length_b   1.000
_cell.length_c   1.000
_cell.angle_alpha   90.00
_cell.angle_beta   90.00
_cell.angle_gamma   90.00
#
_symmetry.space_group_name_H-M   'P 1'
#
loop_
_entity.id
_entity.type
_entity.pdbx_description
1 polymer ?
#
loop_
_entity_poly.entity_id
_entity_poly.type
_entity_poly.pdbx_seq_one_letter_code
_entity_poly.pdbx_strand_id
1 'polypeptide(L)'
;MRIDYEKLAADYQDAQFSKLRGFGAGAGFLDTWVPDPDPIKSLCNMLDAAAIAGRKRLDIYIGPETAGRLDENKLAAAAGSFGKAGVKAENKGLLLTVRDLMESAETENVLSKEAGQSGKYVLAAIAAGKSWARDLASRPVERPIIEQAAEIGALYAGAVARTGEEISFEGGLDERKGAVLAEGAHMGAKLTLLVNADDHLISGAAHGGAATDVSRALLDRLCALIMGVPIQEASDHGMIRLEYDLRDRGMGRPVSGIVSPEAADAAFLLPLKLIRAALADYRSKTGNTQTANAYDPSPSAEWLAMSADERRQSLAAVIAEVAKEHGFSAKDVEVTDIEFGVRVVIRLKGSLEQADRQRHIMILEQGIKAKLDRRLELFLEEIKDINKIRRLSGEEAAS
;
A
#
# COMPACT_ATOMS: atom_id res chain seq x y z
N MET A 1 8.68 4.23 -35.80
CA MET A 1 8.64 2.93 -35.12
C MET A 1 7.25 2.38 -35.29
N ARG A 2 7.14 1.08 -35.59
CA ARG A 2 5.88 0.40 -35.90
C ARG A 2 5.57 -0.63 -34.80
N ILE A 3 4.35 -0.61 -34.29
CA ILE A 3 3.86 -1.56 -33.28
C ILE A 3 2.69 -2.34 -33.87
N ASP A 4 2.64 -3.64 -33.59
CA ASP A 4 1.48 -4.49 -33.89
C ASP A 4 0.61 -4.58 -32.64
N TYR A 5 -0.54 -3.92 -32.65
CA TYR A 5 -1.45 -3.85 -31.51
C TYR A 5 -2.04 -5.21 -31.14
N GLU A 6 -2.47 -5.98 -32.15
CA GLU A 6 -3.17 -7.25 -31.94
C GLU A 6 -2.21 -8.28 -31.34
N LYS A 7 -1.00 -8.36 -31.90
CA LYS A 7 0.07 -9.19 -31.33
C LYS A 7 0.40 -8.75 -29.90
N LEU A 8 0.49 -7.45 -29.64
CA LEU A 8 0.86 -6.94 -28.33
C LEU A 8 -0.20 -7.22 -27.26
N ALA A 9 -1.47 -7.08 -27.61
CA ALA A 9 -2.58 -7.41 -26.73
C ALA A 9 -2.63 -8.93 -26.43
N ALA A 10 -2.38 -9.77 -27.44
CA ALA A 10 -2.29 -11.22 -27.28
C ALA A 10 -1.11 -11.64 -26.39
N ASP A 11 0.09 -11.11 -26.67
CA ASP A 11 1.30 -11.36 -25.86
C ASP A 11 1.07 -10.96 -24.39
N TYR A 12 0.35 -9.85 -24.14
CA TYR A 12 -0.03 -9.44 -22.78
C TYR A 12 -1.00 -10.43 -22.12
N GLN A 13 -2.04 -10.90 -22.82
CA GLN A 13 -2.99 -11.87 -22.29
C GLN A 13 -2.34 -13.22 -21.97
N ASP A 14 -1.45 -13.72 -22.83
CA ASP A 14 -0.70 -14.95 -22.61
C ASP A 14 0.29 -14.82 -21.44
N ALA A 15 0.87 -13.63 -21.27
CA ALA A 15 1.78 -13.34 -20.16
C ALA A 15 1.07 -13.31 -18.80
N GLN A 16 -0.24 -13.01 -18.72
CA GLN A 16 -0.97 -12.95 -17.43
C GLN A 16 -0.93 -14.26 -16.66
N PHE A 17 -0.84 -15.39 -17.36
CA PHE A 17 -0.78 -16.72 -16.73
C PHE A 17 0.64 -17.22 -16.49
N SER A 18 1.66 -16.58 -17.07
CA SER A 18 3.04 -17.09 -17.12
C SER A 18 4.10 -16.16 -16.55
N LYS A 19 3.80 -14.87 -16.33
CA LYS A 19 4.71 -13.85 -15.79
C LYS A 19 4.05 -13.08 -14.66
N LEU A 20 4.77 -12.93 -13.54
CA LEU A 20 4.28 -12.20 -12.37
C LEU A 20 4.65 -10.72 -12.36
N ARG A 21 5.71 -10.32 -13.11
CA ARG A 21 6.19 -8.92 -13.26
C ARG A 21 6.91 -8.74 -14.60
N GLY A 22 7.00 -7.51 -15.08
CA GLY A 22 7.76 -7.15 -16.30
C GLY A 22 7.06 -7.53 -17.60
N PHE A 23 5.80 -7.11 -17.76
CA PHE A 23 4.96 -7.33 -18.94
C PHE A 23 5.38 -6.51 -20.18
N GLY A 24 6.64 -6.06 -20.23
CA GLY A 24 7.13 -5.07 -21.20
C GLY A 24 6.86 -5.48 -22.65
N ALA A 25 6.19 -4.58 -23.37
CA ALA A 25 5.69 -4.71 -24.74
C ALA A 25 6.79 -4.67 -25.83
N GLY A 26 8.05 -4.96 -25.49
CA GLY A 26 9.21 -4.89 -26.40
C GLY A 26 9.66 -3.47 -26.77
N ALA A 27 8.90 -2.43 -26.43
CA ALA A 27 9.32 -1.04 -26.53
C ALA A 27 9.21 -0.37 -25.14
N GLY A 28 10.33 0.05 -24.56
CA GLY A 28 10.40 0.45 -23.14
C GLY A 28 9.51 1.61 -22.69
N PHE A 29 8.88 2.35 -23.60
CA PHE A 29 7.87 3.35 -23.23
C PHE A 29 6.47 2.77 -22.99
N LEU A 30 6.25 1.50 -23.35
CA LEU A 30 5.01 0.76 -23.11
C LEU A 30 5.13 -0.18 -21.91
N ASP A 31 6.17 -0.07 -21.09
CA ASP A 31 6.37 -0.93 -19.92
C ASP A 31 5.25 -0.77 -18.87
N THR A 32 4.56 0.38 -18.86
CA THR A 32 3.40 0.66 -18.02
C THR A 32 2.08 0.60 -18.78
N TRP A 33 2.09 0.26 -20.07
CA TRP A 33 0.88 0.16 -20.86
C TRP A 33 0.16 -1.18 -20.60
N VAL A 34 -1.16 -1.11 -20.44
CA VAL A 34 -2.05 -2.26 -20.25
C VAL A 34 -3.20 -2.14 -21.25
N PRO A 35 -3.55 -3.21 -21.98
CA PRO A 35 -4.67 -3.17 -22.92
C PRO A 35 -6.00 -2.93 -22.20
N ASP A 36 -6.79 -1.98 -22.72
CA ASP A 36 -8.15 -1.67 -22.26
C ASP A 36 -9.18 -2.50 -23.05
N PRO A 37 -10.31 -2.93 -22.44
CA PRO A 37 -11.42 -3.56 -23.16
C PRO A 37 -11.98 -2.72 -24.32
N ASP A 38 -11.88 -1.38 -24.24
CA ASP A 38 -12.17 -0.46 -25.33
C ASP A 38 -10.90 -0.24 -26.17
N PRO A 39 -10.83 -0.73 -27.42
CA PRO A 39 -9.62 -0.64 -28.23
C PRO A 39 -9.23 0.80 -28.58
N ILE A 40 -10.18 1.76 -28.64
CA ILE A 40 -9.84 3.16 -28.90
C ILE A 40 -9.11 3.75 -27.69
N LYS A 41 -9.59 3.47 -26.47
CA LYS A 41 -8.90 3.90 -25.24
C LYS A 41 -7.52 3.27 -25.12
N SER A 42 -7.44 1.97 -25.40
CA SER A 42 -6.20 1.20 -25.40
C SER A 42 -5.15 1.84 -26.34
N LEU A 43 -5.54 2.23 -27.56
CA LEU A 43 -4.70 2.91 -28.54
C LEU A 43 -4.33 4.35 -28.13
N CYS A 44 -5.26 5.11 -27.56
CA CYS A 44 -4.98 6.45 -27.03
C CYS A 44 -3.95 6.41 -25.90
N ASN A 45 -4.03 5.43 -24.99
CA ASN A 45 -3.06 5.26 -23.92
C ASN A 45 -1.65 4.95 -24.48
N MET A 46 -1.54 4.22 -25.61
CA MET A 46 -0.25 4.00 -26.28
C MET A 46 0.32 5.29 -26.87
N LEU A 47 -0.52 6.15 -27.45
CA LEU A 47 -0.10 7.43 -28.01
C LEU A 47 0.36 8.38 -26.90
N ASP A 48 -0.33 8.38 -25.76
CA ASP A 48 0.03 9.17 -24.59
C ASP A 48 1.38 8.72 -23.99
N ALA A 49 1.55 7.41 -23.80
CA ALA A 49 2.81 6.84 -23.35
C ALA A 49 3.97 7.16 -24.31
N ALA A 50 3.72 7.15 -25.62
CA ALA A 50 4.71 7.54 -26.62
C ALA A 50 5.05 9.04 -26.54
N ALA A 51 4.06 9.91 -26.32
CA ALA A 51 4.25 11.34 -26.18
C ALA A 51 5.06 11.68 -24.91
N ILE A 52 4.72 11.08 -23.77
CA ILE A 52 5.46 11.23 -22.49
C ILE A 52 6.92 10.79 -22.64
N ALA A 53 7.16 9.71 -23.40
CA ALA A 53 8.51 9.25 -23.72
C ALA A 53 9.22 10.11 -24.81
N GLY A 54 8.66 11.26 -25.17
CA GLY A 54 9.25 12.22 -26.11
C GLY A 54 9.24 11.77 -27.57
N ARG A 55 8.43 10.77 -27.95
CA ARG A 55 8.35 10.31 -29.34
C ARG A 55 7.58 11.32 -30.19
N LYS A 56 8.07 11.59 -31.40
CA LYS A 56 7.44 12.51 -32.37
C LYS A 56 6.56 11.81 -33.39
N ARG A 57 6.68 10.48 -33.51
CA ARG A 57 5.88 9.67 -34.43
C ARG A 57 5.68 8.26 -33.92
N LEU A 58 4.46 7.76 -34.05
CA LEU A 58 4.10 6.37 -33.78
C LEU A 58 3.24 5.83 -34.92
N ASP A 59 3.58 4.64 -35.40
CA ASP A 59 2.79 3.90 -36.36
C ASP A 59 2.28 2.64 -35.65
N ILE A 60 0.95 2.44 -35.58
CA ILE A 60 0.31 1.30 -34.94
C ILE A 60 -0.48 0.53 -36.00
N TYR A 61 -0.08 -0.71 -36.23
CA TYR A 61 -0.86 -1.66 -37.01
C TYR A 61 -1.91 -2.32 -36.11
N ILE A 62 -3.16 -2.23 -36.52
CA ILE A 62 -4.33 -2.80 -35.85
C ILE A 62 -4.79 -3.97 -36.72
N GLY A 63 -4.75 -5.18 -36.18
CA GLY A 63 -5.11 -6.38 -36.90
C GLY A 63 -6.59 -6.44 -37.29
N PRO A 64 -6.97 -7.40 -38.15
CA PRO A 64 -8.31 -7.49 -38.74
C PRO A 64 -9.42 -7.70 -37.70
N GLU A 65 -9.13 -8.38 -36.58
CA GLU A 65 -10.13 -8.68 -35.54
C GLU A 65 -10.50 -7.42 -34.76
N THR A 66 -9.50 -6.64 -34.33
CA THR A 66 -9.75 -5.36 -33.68
C THR A 66 -10.26 -4.33 -34.67
N ALA A 67 -9.71 -4.26 -35.89
CA ALA A 67 -10.14 -3.33 -36.92
C ALA A 67 -11.63 -3.49 -37.30
N GLY A 68 -12.12 -4.74 -37.40
CA GLY A 68 -13.53 -5.01 -37.73
C GLY A 68 -14.55 -4.52 -36.70
N ARG A 69 -14.09 -4.16 -35.49
CA ARG A 69 -14.93 -3.64 -34.40
C ARG A 69 -14.75 -2.13 -34.17
N LEU A 70 -13.86 -1.49 -34.91
CA LEU A 70 -13.51 -0.08 -34.74
C LEU A 70 -14.26 0.81 -35.72
N ASP A 71 -14.71 1.95 -35.22
CA ASP A 71 -15.16 3.07 -36.05
C ASP A 71 -13.92 3.92 -36.42
N GLU A 72 -13.53 3.86 -37.70
CA GLU A 72 -12.36 4.58 -38.23
C GLU A 72 -12.43 6.09 -38.01
N ASN A 73 -13.63 6.69 -38.07
CA ASN A 73 -13.81 8.13 -37.87
C ASN A 73 -13.59 8.49 -36.41
N LYS A 74 -14.12 7.68 -35.48
CA LYS A 74 -13.88 7.87 -34.04
C LYS A 74 -12.41 7.67 -33.69
N LEU A 75 -11.76 6.67 -34.28
CA LEU A 75 -10.34 6.42 -34.07
C LEU A 75 -9.48 7.59 -34.58
N ALA A 76 -9.73 8.06 -35.80
CA ALA A 76 -9.00 9.20 -36.37
C ALA A 76 -9.21 10.48 -35.56
N ALA A 77 -10.43 10.74 -35.10
CA ALA A 77 -10.73 11.88 -34.23
C ALA A 77 -10.00 11.79 -32.88
N ALA A 78 -10.05 10.62 -32.23
CA ALA A 78 -9.39 10.39 -30.94
C ALA A 78 -7.85 10.49 -31.05
N ALA A 79 -7.27 9.89 -32.08
CA ALA A 79 -5.84 9.98 -32.34
C ALA A 79 -5.39 11.40 -32.74
N GLY A 80 -6.28 12.17 -33.38
CA GLY A 80 -6.05 13.56 -33.75
C GLY A 80 -5.77 14.49 -32.56
N SER A 81 -6.27 14.15 -31.37
CA SER A 81 -5.97 14.87 -30.13
C SER A 81 -4.50 14.78 -29.70
N PHE A 82 -3.74 13.82 -30.25
CA PHE A 82 -2.33 13.59 -29.91
C PHE A 82 -1.36 14.07 -31.00
N GLY A 83 -1.87 14.59 -32.12
CA GLY A 83 -1.06 15.07 -33.25
C GLY A 83 -1.75 14.88 -34.59
N LYS A 84 -0.98 14.94 -35.67
CA LYS A 84 -1.50 14.72 -37.03
C LYS A 84 -1.71 13.21 -37.25
N ALA A 85 -2.94 12.77 -37.05
CA ALA A 85 -3.35 11.38 -37.23
C ALA A 85 -3.80 11.09 -38.67
N GLY A 86 -3.51 9.89 -39.14
CA GLY A 86 -4.04 9.31 -40.37
C GLY A 86 -4.26 7.82 -40.19
N VAL A 87 -5.43 7.34 -40.61
CA VAL A 87 -5.78 5.92 -40.62
C VAL A 87 -5.83 5.46 -42.07
N LYS A 88 -5.23 4.31 -42.37
CA LYS A 88 -5.27 3.69 -43.70
C LYS A 88 -5.52 2.21 -43.58
N ALA A 89 -6.31 1.63 -44.48
CA ALA A 89 -6.40 0.18 -44.60
C ALA A 89 -5.03 -0.41 -44.99
N GLU A 90 -4.60 -1.44 -44.28
CA GLU A 90 -3.36 -2.17 -44.56
C GLU A 90 -3.56 -3.64 -44.18
N ASN A 91 -3.23 -4.60 -45.06
CA ASN A 91 -3.24 -6.04 -44.77
C ASN A 91 -4.53 -6.58 -44.09
N LYS A 92 -5.71 -6.13 -44.53
CA LYS A 92 -7.03 -6.44 -43.95
C LYS A 92 -7.29 -5.88 -42.54
N GLY A 93 -6.34 -5.11 -41.99
CA GLY A 93 -6.49 -4.31 -40.78
C GLY A 93 -6.36 -2.82 -41.07
N LEU A 94 -5.98 -2.04 -40.06
CA LEU A 94 -5.80 -0.60 -40.13
C LEU A 94 -4.39 -0.20 -39.68
N LEU A 95 -3.76 0.72 -40.38
CA LEU A 95 -2.54 1.39 -39.96
C LEU A 95 -2.90 2.79 -39.47
N LEU A 96 -2.79 2.99 -38.16
CA LEU A 96 -2.84 4.31 -37.54
C LEU A 96 -1.44 4.92 -37.53
N THR A 97 -1.29 6.09 -38.13
CA THR A 97 -0.05 6.88 -38.10
C THR A 97 -0.32 8.20 -37.40
N VAL A 98 0.42 8.52 -36.35
CA VAL A 98 0.35 9.83 -35.68
C VAL A 98 1.71 10.49 -35.74
N ARG A 99 1.75 11.70 -36.30
CA ARG A 99 2.95 12.54 -36.42
C ARG A 99 2.81 13.80 -35.57
N ASP A 100 3.93 14.44 -35.30
CA ASP A 100 4.00 15.62 -34.43
C ASP A 100 3.36 15.30 -33.07
N LEU A 101 3.65 14.09 -32.55
CA LEU A 101 3.10 13.60 -31.29
C LEU A 101 3.33 14.61 -30.18
N MET A 102 2.24 14.94 -29.51
CA MET A 102 2.15 15.92 -28.45
C MET A 102 1.34 15.32 -27.31
N GLU A 103 1.72 15.67 -26.09
CA GLU A 103 0.94 15.35 -24.91
C GLU A 103 -0.46 15.97 -25.08
N SER A 104 -1.50 15.16 -24.92
CA SER A 104 -2.87 15.64 -25.14
C SER A 104 -3.27 16.59 -24.01
N ALA A 105 -3.47 17.87 -24.36
CA ALA A 105 -3.97 18.87 -23.42
C ALA A 105 -5.46 18.68 -23.07
N GLU A 106 -6.25 17.92 -23.86
CA GLU A 106 -7.73 18.01 -23.84
C GLU A 106 -8.48 16.66 -23.99
N THR A 107 -8.07 15.59 -23.32
CA THR A 107 -8.90 14.37 -23.15
C THR A 107 -10.06 14.52 -22.14
N GLU A 108 -10.40 15.74 -21.72
CA GLU A 108 -11.49 15.99 -20.75
C GLU A 108 -12.89 16.11 -21.39
N ASN A 109 -13.01 16.48 -22.67
CA ASN A 109 -14.31 16.94 -23.19
C ASN A 109 -15.11 15.94 -24.05
N VAL A 110 -14.52 14.86 -24.56
CA VAL A 110 -15.25 13.91 -25.44
C VAL A 110 -15.91 12.77 -24.63
N LEU A 111 -15.36 12.41 -23.47
CA LEU A 111 -15.91 11.36 -22.60
C LEU A 111 -17.00 11.88 -21.64
N SER A 112 -17.28 13.18 -21.65
CA SER A 112 -18.09 13.88 -20.65
C SER A 112 -19.62 13.72 -20.81
N LYS A 113 -20.11 13.19 -21.95
CA LYS A 113 -21.56 13.18 -22.23
C LYS A 113 -22.31 11.89 -21.89
N GLU A 114 -21.64 10.77 -21.62
CA GLU A 114 -22.34 9.48 -21.38
C GLU A 114 -21.93 8.74 -20.10
N ALA A 115 -21.01 9.27 -19.29
CA ALA A 115 -20.63 8.62 -18.04
C ALA A 115 -21.67 8.91 -16.93
N GLY A 116 -22.42 7.88 -16.53
CA GLY A 116 -23.23 7.89 -15.32
C GLY A 116 -22.41 8.15 -14.04
N GLN A 117 -23.07 8.13 -12.88
CA GLN A 117 -22.57 8.56 -11.56
C GLN A 117 -21.16 8.06 -11.15
N SER A 118 -20.66 6.98 -11.74
CA SER A 118 -19.31 6.44 -11.57
C SER A 118 -18.19 7.26 -12.23
N GLY A 119 -18.50 8.09 -13.25
CA GLY A 119 -17.52 8.94 -13.94
C GLY A 119 -17.10 10.20 -13.16
N LYS A 120 -17.90 10.64 -12.19
CA LYS A 120 -17.61 11.85 -11.38
C LYS A 120 -16.42 11.68 -10.45
N TYR A 121 -16.20 10.48 -9.92
CA TYR A 121 -15.05 10.19 -9.04
C TYR A 121 -13.73 10.17 -9.81
N VAL A 122 -13.73 9.60 -11.03
CA VAL A 122 -12.57 9.60 -11.92
C VAL A 122 -12.28 11.01 -12.43
N LEU A 123 -13.30 11.80 -12.76
CA LEU A 123 -13.15 13.20 -13.17
C LEU A 123 -12.60 14.10 -12.05
N ALA A 124 -13.02 13.90 -10.79
CA ALA A 124 -12.44 14.62 -9.66
C ALA A 124 -10.97 14.25 -9.42
N ALA A 125 -10.62 12.97 -9.58
CA ALA A 125 -9.25 12.49 -9.44
C ALA A 125 -8.33 12.94 -10.60
N ILE A 126 -8.85 13.11 -11.82
CA ILE A 126 -8.08 13.57 -12.99
C ILE A 126 -7.97 15.10 -13.04
N ALA A 127 -9.00 15.85 -12.64
CA ALA A 127 -8.91 17.31 -12.51
C ALA A 127 -8.00 17.71 -11.35
N ALA A 128 -8.11 17.02 -10.20
CA ALA A 128 -7.10 17.09 -9.15
C ALA A 128 -5.74 16.62 -9.69
N GLY A 129 -5.79 15.63 -10.60
CA GLY A 129 -4.77 14.87 -11.35
C GLY A 129 -3.87 15.64 -12.34
N LYS A 130 -4.34 16.73 -12.91
CA LYS A 130 -3.54 17.59 -13.82
C LYS A 130 -3.10 18.87 -13.14
N SER A 131 -3.88 19.34 -12.17
CA SER A 131 -3.53 20.45 -11.30
C SER A 131 -2.36 20.09 -10.37
N TRP A 132 -2.44 18.98 -9.61
CA TRP A 132 -1.34 18.56 -8.72
C TRP A 132 -0.05 18.26 -9.46
N ALA A 133 -0.09 17.66 -10.66
CA ALA A 133 1.12 17.26 -11.37
C ALA A 133 1.89 18.46 -11.93
N ARG A 134 1.18 19.51 -12.42
CA ARG A 134 1.81 20.78 -12.80
C ARG A 134 2.26 21.57 -11.57
N ASP A 135 1.47 21.62 -10.50
CA ASP A 135 1.84 22.31 -9.25
C ASP A 135 3.00 21.62 -8.51
N LEU A 136 3.11 20.29 -8.52
CA LEU A 136 4.25 19.56 -7.93
C LEU A 136 5.54 19.77 -8.72
N ALA A 137 5.45 19.89 -10.04
CA ALA A 137 6.62 20.10 -10.89
C ALA A 137 7.15 21.54 -10.81
N SER A 138 6.29 22.52 -10.46
CA SER A 138 6.65 23.94 -10.36
C SER A 138 6.87 24.44 -8.94
N ARG A 139 6.41 23.72 -7.91
CA ARG A 139 6.73 24.06 -6.52
C ARG A 139 8.15 23.59 -6.21
N PRO A 140 9.04 24.46 -5.71
CA PRO A 140 10.22 23.93 -5.04
C PRO A 140 9.72 22.98 -3.97
N VAL A 141 10.14 21.71 -4.02
CA VAL A 141 9.94 20.79 -2.90
C VAL A 141 10.80 21.35 -1.78
N GLU A 142 10.23 22.27 -1.00
CA GLU A 142 10.79 22.68 0.27
C GLU A 142 10.87 21.41 1.10
N ARG A 143 12.08 20.87 1.21
CA ARG A 143 12.32 19.76 2.11
C ARG A 143 12.00 20.29 3.50
N PRO A 144 11.09 19.63 4.23
CA PRO A 144 10.73 20.11 5.54
C PRO A 144 11.98 20.15 6.41
N ILE A 145 12.15 21.24 7.13
CA ILE A 145 13.32 21.48 7.98
C ILE A 145 13.24 20.48 9.12
N ILE A 146 14.33 19.75 9.34
CA ILE A 146 14.44 18.86 10.50
C ILE A 146 14.77 19.74 11.69
N GLU A 147 13.92 19.69 12.71
CA GLU A 147 14.10 20.44 13.95
C GLU A 147 13.78 19.54 15.15
N GLN A 148 14.27 19.95 16.32
CA GLN A 148 13.78 19.41 17.58
C GLN A 148 12.45 20.10 17.89
N ALA A 149 11.35 19.43 17.59
CA ALA A 149 10.02 20.02 17.65
C ALA A 149 9.64 20.36 19.09
N ALA A 150 9.26 21.61 19.35
CA ALA A 150 8.75 22.06 20.65
C ALA A 150 7.26 21.75 20.82
N GLU A 151 6.53 21.60 19.71
CA GLU A 151 5.10 21.34 19.66
C GLU A 151 4.80 20.19 18.70
N ILE A 152 3.63 19.58 18.86
CA ILE A 152 3.11 18.56 17.94
C ILE A 152 1.61 18.75 17.79
N GLY A 153 1.06 18.38 16.63
CA GLY A 153 -0.35 18.49 16.33
C GLY A 153 -1.25 17.82 17.37
N ALA A 154 -2.46 18.38 17.53
CA ALA A 154 -3.44 17.94 18.53
C ALA A 154 -3.79 16.44 18.45
N LEU A 155 -3.67 15.85 17.25
CA LEU A 155 -3.86 14.41 17.01
C LEU A 155 -2.90 13.52 17.81
N TYR A 156 -1.74 14.04 18.20
CA TYR A 156 -0.67 13.28 18.86
C TYR A 156 -0.38 13.79 20.27
N ALA A 157 -0.73 15.05 20.56
CA ALA A 157 -0.38 15.75 21.79
C ALA A 157 -0.73 14.95 23.06
N GLY A 158 -1.91 14.33 23.11
CA GLY A 158 -2.32 13.53 24.28
C GLY A 158 -1.47 12.29 24.51
N ALA A 159 -1.07 11.59 23.44
CA ALA A 159 -0.21 10.41 23.56
C ALA A 159 1.24 10.80 23.89
N VAL A 160 1.75 11.85 23.25
CA VAL A 160 3.09 12.38 23.51
C VAL A 160 3.22 12.88 24.95
N ALA A 161 2.21 13.59 25.47
CA ALA A 161 2.20 14.03 26.87
C ALA A 161 2.28 12.84 27.85
N ARG A 162 1.49 11.78 27.63
CA ARG A 162 1.54 10.56 28.45
C ARG A 162 2.89 9.86 28.38
N THR A 163 3.53 9.79 27.22
CA THR A 163 4.89 9.27 27.12
C THR A 163 5.88 10.16 27.88
N GLY A 164 5.70 11.48 27.83
CA GLY A 164 6.56 12.43 28.55
C GLY A 164 6.51 12.31 30.09
N GLU A 165 5.46 11.72 30.65
CA GLU A 165 5.31 11.48 32.09
C GLU A 165 6.28 10.39 32.59
N GLU A 166 6.58 9.38 31.76
CA GLU A 166 7.46 8.26 32.11
C GLU A 166 8.40 7.91 30.94
N ILE A 167 9.60 8.48 30.98
CA ILE A 167 10.67 8.23 30.01
C ILE A 167 11.51 7.04 30.48
N SER A 168 11.58 6.01 29.66
CA SER A 168 12.18 4.72 30.03
C SER A 168 13.51 4.41 29.32
N PHE A 169 13.78 5.06 28.19
CA PHE A 169 14.88 4.74 27.27
C PHE A 169 15.88 5.91 27.13
N GLU A 170 15.82 6.92 28.00
CA GLU A 170 16.78 8.03 27.98
C GLU A 170 18.12 7.61 28.62
N GLY A 171 19.21 7.91 27.91
CA GLY A 171 20.57 7.58 28.34
C GLY A 171 21.43 7.07 27.18
N GLY A 172 22.29 6.09 27.49
CA GLY A 172 23.18 5.46 26.52
C GLY A 172 23.18 3.95 26.67
N LEU A 173 23.73 3.28 25.66
CA LEU A 173 23.99 1.85 25.68
C LEU A 173 25.49 1.61 25.57
N ASP A 174 25.96 0.61 26.31
CA ASP A 174 27.33 0.12 26.20
C ASP A 174 27.43 -0.99 25.15
N GLU A 175 28.62 -1.15 24.57
CA GLU A 175 28.90 -2.27 23.68
C GLU A 175 28.68 -3.62 24.38
N ARG A 176 28.11 -4.57 23.65
CA ARG A 176 27.82 -5.90 24.14
C ARG A 176 28.32 -6.96 23.17
N LYS A 177 29.03 -7.98 23.69
CA LYS A 177 29.50 -9.11 22.89
C LYS A 177 28.32 -9.78 22.16
N GLY A 178 28.46 -9.97 20.84
CA GLY A 178 27.42 -10.56 19.98
C GLY A 178 26.42 -9.55 19.42
N ALA A 179 26.51 -8.28 19.83
CA ALA A 179 25.72 -7.19 19.29
C ALA A 179 26.64 -6.07 18.78
N VAL A 180 26.16 -5.29 17.83
CA VAL A 180 26.82 -4.11 17.29
C VAL A 180 26.05 -2.89 17.79
N LEU A 181 26.78 -1.96 18.41
CA LEU A 181 26.25 -0.67 18.81
C LEU A 181 26.15 0.23 17.58
N ALA A 182 24.92 0.50 17.13
CA ALA A 182 24.60 1.35 16.00
C ALA A 182 24.11 2.73 16.48
N GLU A 183 24.56 3.80 15.84
CA GLU A 183 24.29 5.16 16.30
C GLU A 183 23.78 6.08 15.20
N GLY A 184 22.69 6.78 15.49
CA GLY A 184 22.21 7.91 14.70
C GLY A 184 22.32 9.20 15.51
N ALA A 185 22.89 10.25 14.92
CA ALA A 185 23.00 11.55 15.59
C ALA A 185 22.60 12.69 14.63
N HIS A 186 21.84 13.65 15.15
CA HIS A 186 21.44 14.85 14.42
C HIS A 186 21.00 15.96 15.38
N MET A 187 21.48 17.19 15.16
CA MET A 187 21.12 18.37 15.97
C MET A 187 21.25 18.18 17.49
N GLY A 188 22.30 17.47 17.93
CA GLY A 188 22.54 17.18 19.35
C GLY A 188 21.75 16.00 19.91
N ALA A 189 20.67 15.58 19.25
CA ALA A 189 19.94 14.36 19.60
C ALA A 189 20.63 13.11 19.04
N LYS A 190 20.51 12.01 19.77
CA LYS A 190 21.13 10.71 19.47
C LYS A 190 20.12 9.58 19.70
N LEU A 191 20.19 8.58 18.83
CA LEU A 191 19.56 7.27 18.99
C LEU A 191 20.66 6.20 18.93
N THR A 192 20.75 5.36 19.95
CA THR A 192 21.69 4.25 20.03
C THR A 192 20.94 2.93 20.11
N LEU A 193 21.34 1.96 19.29
CA LEU A 193 20.71 0.64 19.20
C LEU A 193 21.77 -0.44 19.39
N LEU A 194 21.48 -1.42 20.24
CA LEU A 194 22.21 -2.68 20.26
C LEU A 194 21.53 -3.65 19.32
N VAL A 195 22.24 -4.05 18.27
CA VAL A 195 21.71 -4.91 17.21
C VAL A 195 22.48 -6.20 17.16
N ASN A 196 21.79 -7.31 17.37
CA ASN A 196 22.36 -8.64 17.28
C ASN A 196 22.97 -8.87 15.89
N ALA A 197 24.19 -9.41 15.84
CA ALA A 197 24.90 -9.58 14.58
C ALA A 197 24.29 -10.69 13.70
N ASP A 198 23.69 -11.72 14.33
CA ASP A 198 23.24 -12.94 13.65
C ASP A 198 21.84 -12.80 13.02
N ASP A 199 20.89 -12.20 13.73
CA ASP A 199 19.48 -12.07 13.32
C ASP A 199 19.06 -10.62 13.01
N HIS A 200 19.98 -9.68 13.17
CA HIS A 200 19.78 -8.24 12.95
C HIS A 200 18.68 -7.62 13.82
N LEU A 201 18.24 -8.30 14.89
CA LEU A 201 17.23 -7.81 15.81
C LEU A 201 17.80 -6.78 16.78
N ILE A 202 17.01 -5.75 17.06
CA ILE A 202 17.33 -4.75 18.08
C ILE A 202 17.09 -5.38 19.46
N SER A 203 18.17 -5.60 20.21
CA SER A 203 18.14 -6.16 21.58
C SER A 203 18.24 -5.08 22.67
N GLY A 204 18.52 -3.84 22.29
CA GLY A 204 18.47 -2.67 23.18
C GLY A 204 18.33 -1.39 22.37
N ALA A 205 17.62 -0.40 22.93
CA ALA A 205 17.47 0.93 22.35
C ALA A 205 17.61 1.98 23.44
N ALA A 206 18.23 3.12 23.12
CA ALA A 206 18.27 4.29 23.99
C ALA A 206 18.35 5.56 23.15
N HIS A 207 17.91 6.68 23.73
CA HIS A 207 18.00 8.00 23.13
C HIS A 207 18.62 9.01 24.12
N GLY A 208 19.13 10.12 23.59
CA GLY A 208 19.65 11.19 24.42
C GLY A 208 19.88 12.49 23.65
N GLY A 209 20.03 13.60 24.37
CA GLY A 209 20.33 14.92 23.76
C GLY A 209 19.13 15.59 23.07
N ALA A 210 17.91 15.10 23.31
CA ALA A 210 16.71 15.81 22.91
C ALA A 210 16.55 17.11 23.74
N ALA A 211 16.38 18.24 23.07
CA ALA A 211 16.28 19.58 23.66
C ALA A 211 14.84 19.98 24.05
N THR A 212 13.86 19.21 23.59
CA THR A 212 12.43 19.49 23.76
C THR A 212 11.71 18.26 24.29
N ASP A 213 10.69 18.45 25.13
CA ASP A 213 9.89 17.34 25.67
C ASP A 213 9.17 16.52 24.60
N VAL A 214 8.68 17.15 23.54
CA VAL A 214 8.06 16.45 22.41
C VAL A 214 9.07 15.52 21.74
N SER A 215 10.24 16.02 21.34
CA SER A 215 11.28 15.17 20.73
C SER A 215 11.73 14.05 21.68
N ARG A 216 11.87 14.33 22.97
CA ARG A 216 12.23 13.34 24.01
C ARG A 216 11.20 12.22 24.08
N ALA A 217 9.92 12.55 24.17
CA ALA A 217 8.83 11.58 24.21
C ALA A 217 8.68 10.78 22.91
N LEU A 218 8.86 11.41 21.74
CA LEU A 218 8.83 10.71 20.45
C LEU A 218 9.95 9.67 20.34
N LEU A 219 11.16 10.02 20.77
CA LEU A 219 12.30 9.11 20.75
C LEU A 219 12.14 7.97 21.76
N ASP A 220 11.61 8.26 22.95
CA ASP A 220 11.33 7.23 23.96
C ASP A 220 10.30 6.22 23.45
N ARG A 221 9.20 6.72 22.86
CA ARG A 221 8.18 5.85 22.28
C ARG A 221 8.71 5.05 21.10
N LEU A 222 9.57 5.65 20.26
CA LEU A 222 10.24 4.94 19.18
C LEU A 222 11.08 3.79 19.73
N CYS A 223 11.92 4.03 20.73
CA CYS A 223 12.75 3.00 21.37
C CYS A 223 11.90 1.81 21.83
N ALA A 224 10.78 2.07 22.52
CA ALA A 224 9.86 1.03 22.95
C ALA A 224 9.31 0.19 21.79
N LEU A 225 8.92 0.86 20.69
CA LEU A 225 8.30 0.21 19.52
C LEU A 225 9.26 -0.63 18.68
N ILE A 226 10.56 -0.32 18.70
CA ILE A 226 11.56 -0.99 17.86
C ILE A 226 12.34 -2.08 18.63
N MET A 227 12.03 -2.32 19.90
CA MET A 227 12.59 -3.47 20.60
C MET A 227 12.15 -4.78 19.94
N GLY A 228 13.11 -5.67 19.69
CA GLY A 228 12.87 -7.00 19.13
C GLY A 228 12.51 -7.03 17.64
N VAL A 229 12.58 -5.91 16.92
CA VAL A 229 12.41 -5.89 15.45
C VAL A 229 13.77 -5.78 14.75
N PRO A 230 13.88 -6.27 13.49
CA PRO A 230 15.08 -6.05 12.69
C PRO A 230 15.37 -4.56 12.51
N ILE A 231 16.64 -4.16 12.54
CA ILE A 231 17.01 -2.75 12.32
C ILE A 231 16.53 -2.19 10.96
N GLN A 232 16.49 -3.03 9.91
CA GLN A 232 15.92 -2.65 8.62
C GLN A 232 14.43 -2.30 8.75
N GLU A 233 13.68 -3.11 9.49
CA GLU A 233 12.26 -2.91 9.73
C GLU A 233 11.98 -1.67 10.57
N ALA A 234 12.79 -1.44 11.61
CA ALA A 234 12.72 -0.21 12.40
C ALA A 234 12.93 1.04 11.54
N SER A 235 13.89 1.01 10.61
CA SER A 235 14.17 2.13 9.70
C SER A 235 13.07 2.35 8.66
N ASP A 236 12.52 1.28 8.07
CA ASP A 236 11.54 1.40 6.98
C ASP A 236 10.13 1.70 7.50
N HIS A 237 9.72 1.03 8.58
CA HIS A 237 8.33 1.05 9.06
C HIS A 237 8.18 1.60 10.49
N GLY A 238 9.26 1.79 11.24
CA GLY A 238 9.20 2.27 12.63
C GLY A 238 8.47 3.61 12.78
N MET A 239 8.66 4.55 11.85
CA MET A 239 7.96 5.84 11.88
C MET A 239 6.48 5.73 11.57
N ILE A 240 6.10 4.86 10.63
CA ILE A 240 4.68 4.61 10.31
C ILE A 240 3.98 4.00 11.52
N ARG A 241 4.66 3.10 12.22
CA ARG A 241 4.14 2.50 13.47
C ARG A 241 4.06 3.50 14.60
N LEU A 242 5.08 4.34 14.77
CA LEU A 242 5.09 5.39 15.79
C LEU A 242 3.94 6.36 15.58
N GLU A 243 3.75 6.85 14.35
CA GLU A 243 2.66 7.75 14.03
C GLU A 243 1.29 7.08 14.29
N TYR A 244 1.09 5.84 13.83
CA TYR A 244 -0.15 5.11 14.05
C TYR A 244 -0.44 4.83 15.52
N ASP A 245 0.60 4.58 16.32
CA ASP A 245 0.50 4.29 17.75
C ASP A 245 0.15 5.54 18.57
N LEU A 246 0.70 6.70 18.20
CA LEU A 246 0.45 7.97 18.89
C LEU A 246 -0.85 8.65 18.47
N ARG A 247 -1.40 8.32 17.29
CA ARG A 247 -2.58 8.99 16.74
C ARG A 247 -3.83 8.75 17.59
N ASP A 248 -4.50 9.83 17.97
CA ASP A 248 -5.86 9.77 18.50
C ASP A 248 -6.84 9.34 17.40
N ARG A 249 -7.40 8.14 17.56
CA ARG A 249 -8.35 7.53 16.61
C ARG A 249 -9.77 8.09 16.73
N GLY A 250 -10.08 8.80 17.82
CA GLY A 250 -11.34 9.52 17.99
C GLY A 250 -11.40 10.81 17.16
N MET A 251 -10.24 11.29 16.71
CA MET A 251 -10.14 12.46 15.85
C MET A 251 -10.07 12.08 14.35
N GLY A 252 -10.29 13.07 13.48
CA GLY A 252 -10.22 12.90 12.03
C GLY A 252 -8.82 12.51 11.54
N ARG A 253 -8.72 12.09 10.27
CA ARG A 253 -7.42 11.73 9.66
C ARG A 253 -6.52 12.98 9.55
N PRO A 254 -5.19 12.85 9.78
CA PRO A 254 -4.26 13.99 9.74
C PRO A 254 -4.17 14.62 8.34
N VAL A 255 -4.20 13.79 7.30
CA VAL A 255 -4.15 14.24 5.90
C VAL A 255 -5.15 13.46 5.05
N SER A 256 -5.57 14.08 3.95
CA SER A 256 -6.30 13.40 2.89
C SER A 256 -5.35 12.49 2.10
N GLY A 257 -5.77 11.26 1.80
CA GLY A 257 -4.96 10.29 1.04
C GLY A 257 -4.12 9.35 1.92
N ILE A 258 -2.90 9.03 1.47
CA ILE A 258 -1.96 8.16 2.20
C ILE A 258 -1.35 8.98 3.33
N VAL A 259 -1.42 8.47 4.55
CA VAL A 259 -0.78 9.12 5.70
C VAL A 259 0.66 8.63 5.78
N SER A 260 1.61 9.51 5.54
CA SER A 260 3.01 9.31 5.93
C SER A 260 3.33 10.14 7.16
N PRO A 261 4.25 9.71 8.04
CA PRO A 261 4.63 10.46 9.23
C PRO A 261 5.06 11.89 8.93
N GLU A 262 5.86 12.08 7.87
CA GLU A 262 6.37 13.39 7.46
C GLU A 262 5.28 14.34 6.96
N ALA A 263 4.23 13.79 6.34
CA ALA A 263 3.07 14.58 5.89
C ALA A 263 2.09 14.84 7.04
N ALA A 264 2.09 13.99 8.06
CA ALA A 264 1.20 14.10 9.19
C ALA A 264 1.66 15.15 10.20
N ASP A 265 2.96 15.18 10.51
CA ASP A 265 3.57 16.20 11.37
C ASP A 265 5.11 16.27 11.18
N ALA A 266 5.67 17.48 11.16
CA ALA A 266 7.12 17.68 11.02
C ALA A 266 7.91 17.12 12.23
N ALA A 267 7.29 16.96 13.39
CA ALA A 267 7.91 16.40 14.58
C ALA A 267 8.46 14.98 14.38
N PHE A 268 7.93 14.21 13.42
CA PHE A 268 8.42 12.87 13.09
C PHE A 268 9.74 12.85 12.30
N LEU A 269 10.19 13.99 11.76
CA LEU A 269 11.37 14.05 10.89
C LEU A 269 12.68 13.79 11.63
N LEU A 270 12.82 14.26 12.88
CA LEU A 270 14.03 14.03 13.66
C LEU A 270 14.18 12.54 14.03
N PRO A 271 13.19 11.86 14.63
CA PRO A 271 13.27 10.42 14.87
C PRO A 271 13.52 9.61 13.58
N LEU A 272 12.88 9.98 12.46
CA LEU A 272 13.13 9.36 11.16
C LEU A 272 14.59 9.50 10.70
N LYS A 273 15.17 10.70 10.85
CA LYS A 273 16.56 10.97 10.51
C LYS A 273 17.51 10.12 11.35
N LEU A 274 17.24 10.00 12.65
CA LEU A 274 18.07 9.26 13.58
C LEU A 274 18.03 7.76 13.32
N ILE A 275 16.87 7.14 13.10
CA ILE A 275 16.80 5.69 12.81
C ILE A 275 17.46 5.32 11.47
N ARG A 276 17.31 6.17 10.44
CA ARG A 276 18.01 5.99 9.16
C ARG A 276 19.52 6.14 9.30
N ALA A 277 19.98 7.06 10.15
CA ALA A 277 21.40 7.22 10.44
C ALA A 277 21.96 6.02 11.23
N ALA A 278 21.23 5.51 12.21
CA ALA A 278 21.60 4.30 12.96
C ALA A 278 21.71 3.08 12.03
N LEU A 279 20.78 2.90 11.10
CA LEU A 279 20.89 1.83 10.09
C LEU A 279 22.12 2.01 9.19
N ALA A 280 22.39 3.23 8.73
CA ALA A 280 23.58 3.50 7.91
C ALA A 280 24.89 3.19 8.66
N ASP A 281 24.97 3.58 9.93
CA ASP A 281 26.11 3.28 10.80
C ASP A 281 26.26 1.76 11.02
N TYR A 282 25.17 1.05 11.34
CA TYR A 282 25.16 -0.41 11.46
C TYR A 282 25.68 -1.11 10.20
N ARG A 283 25.22 -0.68 9.02
CA ARG A 283 25.68 -1.22 7.73
C ARG A 283 27.16 -0.95 7.51
N SER A 284 27.65 0.23 7.87
CA SER A 284 29.08 0.56 7.73
C SER A 284 29.98 -0.33 8.61
N LYS A 285 29.50 -0.70 9.80
CA LYS A 285 30.22 -1.54 10.77
C LYS A 285 30.18 -3.03 10.44
N THR A 286 29.08 -3.51 9.84
CA THR A 286 28.84 -4.94 9.60
C THR A 286 29.04 -5.38 8.15
N GLY A 287 29.01 -4.44 7.21
CA GLY A 287 28.92 -4.74 5.78
C GLY A 287 27.55 -5.28 5.35
N ASN A 288 26.51 -5.18 6.19
CA ASN A 288 25.16 -5.61 5.82
C ASN A 288 24.63 -4.78 4.64
N THR A 289 24.31 -5.46 3.54
CA THR A 289 23.77 -4.85 2.31
C THR A 289 22.32 -5.23 2.04
N GLN A 290 21.67 -5.97 2.94
CA GLN A 290 20.28 -6.35 2.79
C GLN A 290 19.38 -5.10 2.79
N THR A 291 18.55 -4.99 1.75
CA THR A 291 17.53 -3.95 1.59
C THR A 291 16.12 -4.52 1.48
N ALA A 292 16.01 -5.83 1.23
CA ALA A 292 14.73 -6.51 1.17
C ALA A 292 14.19 -6.69 2.59
N ASN A 293 13.02 -6.12 2.83
CA ASN A 293 12.33 -6.19 4.10
C ASN A 293 11.13 -7.13 3.98
N ALA A 294 11.32 -8.37 4.46
CA ALA A 294 10.30 -9.41 4.50
C ALA A 294 9.91 -9.75 5.95
N TYR A 295 10.15 -8.83 6.89
CA TYR A 295 9.87 -9.08 8.29
C TYR A 295 8.36 -9.23 8.51
N ASP A 296 7.99 -10.38 9.03
CA ASP A 296 6.63 -10.71 9.42
C ASP A 296 6.66 -11.16 10.89
N PRO A 297 6.18 -10.35 11.85
CA PRO A 297 6.23 -10.73 13.25
C PRO A 297 5.50 -12.04 13.51
N SER A 298 6.06 -12.87 14.39
CA SER A 298 5.35 -14.05 14.89
C SER A 298 4.20 -13.64 15.81
N PRO A 299 3.21 -14.53 16.02
CA PRO A 299 2.25 -14.36 17.11
C PRO A 299 2.95 -14.29 18.47
N SER A 300 2.30 -13.66 19.43
CA SER A 300 2.78 -13.53 20.80
C SER A 300 3.00 -14.91 21.46
N ALA A 301 3.95 -14.97 22.39
CA ALA A 301 4.22 -16.19 23.14
C ALA A 301 2.98 -16.60 23.97
N GLU A 302 2.25 -15.61 24.48
CA GLU A 302 0.99 -15.77 25.19
C GLU A 302 -0.06 -16.49 24.34
N TRP A 303 -0.26 -16.05 23.09
CA TRP A 303 -1.20 -16.68 22.17
C TRP A 303 -0.76 -18.10 21.74
N LEU A 304 0.54 -18.28 21.49
CA LEU A 304 1.09 -19.57 21.10
C LEU A 304 0.99 -20.61 22.23
N ALA A 305 1.05 -20.18 23.49
CA ALA A 305 0.93 -21.05 24.66
C ALA A 305 -0.51 -21.52 24.92
N MET A 306 -1.53 -20.81 24.42
CA MET A 306 -2.93 -21.20 24.59
C MET A 306 -3.29 -22.47 23.82
N SER A 307 -4.07 -23.35 24.47
CA SER A 307 -4.76 -24.46 23.83
C SER A 307 -5.85 -23.97 22.85
N ALA A 308 -6.36 -24.87 22.01
CA ALA A 308 -7.41 -24.52 21.06
C ALA A 308 -8.70 -24.00 21.75
N ASP A 309 -9.05 -24.59 22.90
CA ASP A 309 -10.23 -24.17 23.67
C ASP A 309 -10.02 -22.81 24.32
N GLU A 310 -8.84 -22.55 24.89
CA GLU A 310 -8.49 -21.25 25.45
C GLU A 310 -8.52 -20.15 24.38
N ARG A 311 -7.95 -20.41 23.20
CA ARG A 311 -8.00 -19.47 22.06
C ARG A 311 -9.43 -19.12 21.67
N ARG A 312 -10.31 -20.12 21.57
CA ARG A 312 -11.74 -19.91 21.24
C ARG A 312 -12.46 -19.12 22.34
N GLN A 313 -12.16 -19.39 23.61
CA GLN A 313 -12.73 -18.64 24.74
C GLN A 313 -12.26 -17.18 24.74
N SER A 314 -10.97 -16.92 24.55
CA SER A 314 -10.41 -15.58 24.47
C SER A 314 -10.97 -14.79 23.30
N LEU A 315 -11.09 -15.42 22.11
CA LEU A 315 -11.75 -14.81 20.96
C LEU A 315 -13.21 -14.46 21.25
N ALA A 316 -13.98 -15.38 21.85
CA ALA A 316 -15.38 -15.14 22.19
C ALA A 316 -15.53 -13.97 23.18
N ALA A 317 -14.64 -13.88 24.18
CA ALA A 317 -14.64 -12.78 25.15
C ALA A 317 -14.37 -11.42 24.47
N VAL A 318 -13.34 -11.36 23.61
CA VAL A 318 -12.99 -10.13 22.89
C VAL A 318 -14.07 -9.74 21.89
N ILE A 319 -14.64 -10.70 21.15
CA ILE A 319 -15.76 -10.45 20.23
C ILE A 319 -16.96 -9.89 21.00
N ALA A 320 -17.27 -10.42 22.19
CA ALA A 320 -18.37 -9.92 23.01
C ALA A 320 -18.15 -8.48 23.47
N GLU A 321 -16.92 -8.14 23.85
CA GLU A 321 -16.54 -6.78 24.25
C GLU A 321 -16.66 -5.80 23.08
N VAL A 322 -16.09 -6.14 21.92
CA VAL A 322 -16.14 -5.32 20.71
C VAL A 322 -17.59 -5.15 20.22
N ALA A 323 -18.39 -6.22 20.25
CA ALA A 323 -19.80 -6.17 19.88
C ALA A 323 -20.59 -5.20 20.76
N LYS A 324 -20.32 -5.20 22.07
CA LYS A 324 -20.93 -4.27 23.02
C LYS A 324 -20.53 -2.81 22.74
N GLU A 325 -19.26 -2.55 22.46
CA GLU A 325 -18.74 -1.21 22.16
C GLU A 325 -19.34 -0.61 20.89
N HIS A 326 -19.60 -1.46 19.89
CA HIS A 326 -20.05 -1.04 18.56
C HIS A 326 -21.55 -1.31 18.29
N GLY A 327 -22.30 -1.76 19.29
CA GLY A 327 -23.75 -1.86 19.24
C GLY A 327 -24.30 -3.00 18.38
N PHE A 328 -23.61 -4.14 18.30
CA PHE A 328 -24.11 -5.34 17.63
C PHE A 328 -24.11 -6.57 18.56
N SER A 329 -24.82 -7.62 18.15
CA SER A 329 -24.95 -8.86 18.94
C SER A 329 -23.72 -9.74 18.76
N ALA A 330 -23.06 -10.12 19.86
CA ALA A 330 -21.96 -11.09 19.81
C ALA A 330 -22.40 -12.47 19.32
N LYS A 331 -23.68 -12.83 19.49
CA LYS A 331 -24.26 -14.10 19.01
C LYS A 331 -24.34 -14.18 17.48
N ASP A 332 -24.24 -13.03 16.82
CA ASP A 332 -24.27 -12.91 15.37
C ASP A 332 -22.86 -13.13 14.77
N VAL A 333 -21.85 -13.45 15.58
CA VAL A 333 -20.49 -13.76 15.16
C VAL A 333 -20.10 -15.14 15.71
N GLU A 334 -19.86 -16.09 14.82
CA GLU A 334 -19.41 -17.44 15.16
C GLU A 334 -17.98 -17.64 14.69
N VAL A 335 -17.05 -18.02 15.58
CA VAL A 335 -15.70 -18.47 15.19
C VAL A 335 -15.79 -19.93 14.77
N THR A 336 -15.71 -20.17 13.46
CA THR A 336 -15.80 -21.51 12.89
C THR A 336 -14.46 -22.24 13.00
N ASP A 337 -13.36 -21.56 12.68
CA ASP A 337 -12.03 -22.16 12.69
C ASP A 337 -10.90 -21.19 13.06
N ILE A 338 -9.74 -21.75 13.41
CA ILE A 338 -8.49 -21.03 13.61
C ILE A 338 -7.41 -21.74 12.78
N GLU A 339 -7.26 -21.31 11.53
CA GLU A 339 -6.30 -21.89 10.60
C GLU A 339 -4.88 -21.37 10.86
N PHE A 340 -3.89 -22.24 10.69
CA PHE A 340 -2.45 -21.91 10.84
C PHE A 340 -2.08 -21.25 12.18
N GLY A 341 -2.94 -21.37 13.19
CA GLY A 341 -2.78 -20.74 14.49
C GLY A 341 -3.00 -19.22 14.52
N VAL A 342 -3.33 -18.56 13.41
CA VAL A 342 -3.48 -17.07 13.35
C VAL A 342 -4.68 -16.60 12.54
N ARG A 343 -5.15 -17.40 11.59
CA ARG A 343 -6.26 -17.07 10.69
C ARG A 343 -7.57 -17.47 11.35
N VAL A 344 -8.25 -16.50 11.95
CA VAL A 344 -9.55 -16.65 12.58
C VAL A 344 -10.62 -16.62 11.49
N VAL A 345 -11.30 -17.74 11.27
CA VAL A 345 -12.41 -17.84 10.32
C VAL A 345 -13.72 -17.64 11.08
N ILE A 346 -14.53 -16.70 10.62
CA ILE A 346 -15.83 -16.39 11.23
C ILE A 346 -16.99 -16.53 10.25
N ARG A 347 -18.14 -16.86 10.81
CA ARG A 347 -19.44 -16.75 10.14
C ARG A 347 -20.24 -15.64 10.81
N LEU A 348 -20.73 -14.70 10.00
CA LEU A 348 -21.70 -13.70 10.44
C LEU A 348 -23.11 -14.27 10.27
N LYS A 349 -23.95 -14.12 11.29
CA LYS A 349 -25.32 -14.63 11.37
C LYS A 349 -26.32 -13.52 11.64
N GLY A 350 -27.61 -13.81 11.46
CA GLY A 350 -28.70 -12.97 11.99
C GLY A 350 -28.68 -11.54 11.44
N SER A 351 -28.60 -10.53 12.32
CA SER A 351 -28.64 -9.13 11.88
C SER A 351 -27.41 -8.71 11.06
N LEU A 352 -26.29 -9.42 11.22
CA LEU A 352 -25.03 -9.13 10.51
C LEU A 352 -24.96 -9.76 9.12
N GLU A 353 -25.82 -10.73 8.77
CA GLU A 353 -25.84 -11.34 7.43
C GLU A 353 -26.18 -10.32 6.34
N GLN A 354 -27.10 -9.41 6.64
CA GLN A 354 -27.60 -8.38 5.71
C GLN A 354 -26.98 -6.99 5.95
N ALA A 355 -26.14 -6.85 6.98
CA ALA A 355 -25.46 -5.61 7.29
C ALA A 355 -24.28 -5.34 6.34
N ASP A 356 -23.63 -4.19 6.53
CA ASP A 356 -22.32 -3.90 5.93
C ASP A 356 -21.26 -4.83 6.55
N ARG A 357 -21.11 -6.02 5.95
CA ARG A 357 -20.19 -7.07 6.42
C ARG A 357 -18.75 -6.57 6.48
N GLN A 358 -18.33 -5.75 5.51
CA GLN A 358 -16.97 -5.22 5.45
C GLN A 358 -16.66 -4.35 6.67
N ARG A 359 -17.59 -3.45 7.03
CA ARG A 359 -17.43 -2.61 8.22
C ARG A 359 -17.31 -3.43 9.50
N HIS A 360 -18.15 -4.45 9.67
CA HIS A 360 -18.14 -5.28 10.88
C HIS A 360 -16.90 -6.15 10.98
N ILE A 361 -16.41 -6.72 9.88
CA ILE A 361 -15.14 -7.46 9.84
C ILE A 361 -14.00 -6.54 10.24
N MET A 362 -13.93 -5.32 9.69
CA MET A 362 -12.87 -4.38 10.02
C MET A 362 -12.88 -3.99 11.51
N ILE A 363 -14.06 -3.74 12.08
CA ILE A 363 -14.23 -3.45 13.52
C ILE A 363 -13.76 -4.64 14.36
N LEU A 364 -14.21 -5.85 14.04
CA LEU A 364 -13.84 -7.06 14.75
C LEU A 364 -12.34 -7.34 14.67
N GLU A 365 -11.74 -7.26 13.48
CA GLU A 365 -10.32 -7.51 13.26
C GLU A 365 -9.47 -6.49 14.03
N GLN A 366 -9.81 -5.20 13.99
CA GLN A 366 -9.10 -4.18 14.74
C GLN A 366 -9.22 -4.39 16.25
N GLY A 367 -10.40 -4.76 16.74
CA GLY A 367 -10.63 -5.07 18.15
C GLY A 367 -9.85 -6.30 18.62
N ILE A 368 -9.86 -7.38 17.83
CA ILE A 368 -9.09 -8.61 18.11
C ILE A 368 -7.59 -8.30 18.12
N LYS A 369 -7.09 -7.58 17.12
CA LYS A 369 -5.67 -7.19 17.05
C LYS A 369 -5.23 -6.31 18.22
N ALA A 370 -6.12 -5.44 18.71
CA ALA A 370 -5.81 -4.54 19.81
C ALA A 370 -5.86 -5.22 21.19
N LYS A 371 -6.79 -6.16 21.39
CA LYS A 371 -7.09 -6.74 22.71
C LYS A 371 -6.54 -8.15 22.93
N LEU A 372 -6.19 -8.86 21.86
CA LEU A 372 -5.75 -10.26 21.92
C LEU A 372 -4.34 -10.44 21.36
N ASP A 373 -4.18 -10.33 20.04
CA ASP A 373 -2.87 -10.47 19.40
C ASP A 373 -2.87 -9.79 18.03
N ARG A 374 -1.85 -8.96 17.79
CA ARG A 374 -1.72 -8.12 16.59
C ARG A 374 -1.53 -8.92 15.29
N ARG A 375 -1.17 -10.21 15.39
CA ARG A 375 -0.95 -11.11 14.27
C ARG A 375 -2.18 -11.90 13.85
N LEU A 376 -3.28 -11.82 14.60
CA LEU A 376 -4.51 -12.49 14.21
C LEU A 376 -5.15 -11.82 13.02
N GLU A 377 -5.59 -12.63 12.06
CA GLU A 377 -6.25 -12.18 10.84
C GLU A 377 -7.67 -12.72 10.80
N LEU A 378 -8.62 -11.89 10.38
CA LEU A 378 -10.03 -12.25 10.36
C LEU A 378 -10.49 -12.53 8.93
N PHE A 379 -11.08 -13.71 8.72
CA PHE A 379 -11.62 -14.12 7.43
C PHE A 379 -13.08 -14.50 7.57
N LEU A 380 -13.88 -14.20 6.55
CA LEU A 380 -15.20 -14.81 6.44
C LEU A 380 -15.06 -16.25 5.98
N GLU A 381 -15.90 -17.12 6.55
CA GLU A 381 -16.07 -18.48 6.05
C GLU A 381 -16.50 -18.45 4.58
N GLU A 382 -15.75 -19.18 3.74
CA GLU A 382 -16.11 -19.38 2.35
C GLU A 382 -17.40 -20.21 2.26
N ILE A 383 -18.43 -19.65 1.64
CA ILE A 383 -19.62 -20.40 1.25
C ILE A 383 -19.22 -21.29 0.07
N LYS A 384 -18.76 -22.50 0.36
CA LYS A 384 -18.51 -23.52 -0.67
C LYS A 384 -19.84 -23.87 -1.34
N ASP A 385 -19.89 -23.77 -2.67
CA ASP A 385 -21.05 -24.16 -3.44
C ASP A 385 -21.35 -25.65 -3.21
N ILE A 386 -22.47 -25.94 -2.55
CA ILE A 386 -22.87 -27.30 -2.17
C ILE A 386 -23.44 -28.06 -3.38
N ASN A 387 -23.51 -27.45 -4.57
CA ASN A 387 -23.99 -28.09 -5.79
C ASN A 387 -22.96 -29.09 -6.39
N LYS A 388 -22.76 -30.21 -5.69
CA LYS A 388 -22.12 -31.44 -6.19
C LYS A 388 -22.96 -32.19 -7.25
N ILE A 389 -23.92 -31.56 -7.93
CA ILE A 389 -24.86 -32.22 -8.88
C ILE A 389 -24.53 -31.89 -10.36
N ARG A 390 -23.25 -31.76 -10.75
CA ARG A 390 -22.87 -31.64 -12.17
C ARG A 390 -21.71 -32.52 -12.64
N ARG A 391 -21.31 -33.53 -11.85
CA ARG A 391 -20.26 -34.50 -12.25
C ARG A 391 -20.71 -35.96 -12.34
N LEU A 392 -22.01 -36.26 -12.32
CA LEU A 392 -22.54 -37.63 -12.47
C LEU A 392 -23.63 -37.78 -13.55
N SER A 393 -23.63 -36.92 -14.58
CA SER A 393 -24.58 -37.06 -15.71
C SER A 393 -23.87 -37.09 -17.08
N GLY A 394 -22.64 -37.60 -17.13
CA GLY A 394 -21.84 -37.67 -18.36
C GLY A 394 -21.31 -39.05 -18.75
N GLU A 395 -21.50 -40.08 -17.92
CA GLU A 395 -21.01 -41.45 -18.18
C GLU A 395 -22.16 -42.47 -18.18
N GLU A 396 -23.23 -42.21 -18.92
CA GLU A 396 -24.17 -43.25 -19.36
C GLU A 396 -24.67 -42.92 -20.78
N ALA A 397 -23.75 -42.93 -21.75
CA ALA A 397 -24.08 -42.98 -23.18
C ALA A 397 -22.87 -43.45 -24.00
N ALA A 398 -22.42 -44.68 -23.76
CA ALA A 398 -21.60 -45.42 -24.70
C ALA A 398 -21.89 -46.91 -24.52
N SER A 399 -22.99 -47.36 -25.14
CA SER A 399 -23.19 -48.76 -25.56
C SER A 399 -23.06 -48.83 -27.07
#